data_AF-A0A816DNY8-F1
#
_entry.id   AF-A0A816DNY8-F1
#
_cell.length_a   1.000
_cell.length_b   1.000
_cell.length_c   1.000
_cell.angle_alpha   90.00
_cell.angle_beta   90.00
_cell.angle_gamma   90.00
#
_symmetry.space_group_name_H-M   'P 1'
#
loop_
_entity.id
_entity.type
_entity.pdbx_description
1 polymer ?
#
loop_
_entity_poly.entity_id
_entity_poly.type
_entity_poly.pdbx_seq_one_letter_code
_entity_poly.pdbx_strand_id
1 'polypeptide(L)'
;MTCNLNATCGVSYRTYSAYKSHIYRRHSSQLYSSEPTFYNINASCTNNNEQEDVDLPVDSNIIYDDYNNELFYLDNDVLLDLSTYENKEEPARTTASLSSTTVQENPSVSTLDIKKSYTSFIMQLREEFLVPKNTTHVICCYIITLMKCLEVLLEAQAKDIIDDNVCSKASKEKSTNKVIELNVLKGVIKNVCHEIQCITKNEYQFTKSCEEFFSYYPPEEIIVSANDEELEQGYFIPIDKSLSLMLRSQTILTEILRNFQQQRMAVEIDEDLMLSYRDGHFGSRIDDNNLPEQYRSRIDFINLVAICPTKIFKDNMKAKRFLQPIIDNLNQLQVNGLFINGVHIKFSFSTMVADNLAAHLIGGLQLNFNSGYFCRRCYIKYADKNLPILMSKADTRTSTDHDKFIEKMIQNPYESPLMGITRKSTFEQLIGFHPIMSLPGDLMHDFIEGICPLVMMAILKQASSMRLVTYGEI
;
A
#
# COMPACT_ATOMS: atom_id res chain seq x y z
N MET A 1 -19.69 15.32 -28.38
CA MET A 1 -19.94 16.29 -27.29
C MET A 1 -19.46 17.65 -27.75
N THR A 2 -20.29 18.69 -27.71
CA THR A 2 -19.95 20.02 -28.25
C THR A 2 -19.91 21.05 -27.12
N CYS A 3 -18.90 21.93 -27.11
CA CYS A 3 -18.78 23.00 -26.12
C CYS A 3 -19.70 24.17 -26.48
N ASN A 4 -20.72 24.38 -25.65
CA ASN A 4 -21.72 25.44 -25.81
C ASN A 4 -21.69 26.49 -24.68
N LEU A 5 -20.60 26.54 -23.89
CA LEU A 5 -20.43 27.50 -22.78
C LEU A 5 -20.29 28.96 -23.26
N ASN A 6 -19.95 29.17 -24.53
CA ASN A 6 -19.98 30.47 -25.18
C ASN A 6 -20.52 30.29 -26.61
N ALA A 7 -21.35 31.23 -27.08
CA ALA A 7 -21.96 31.19 -28.41
C ALA A 7 -20.94 31.08 -29.55
N THR A 8 -19.68 31.41 -29.30
CA THR A 8 -18.58 31.37 -30.26
C THR A 8 -17.67 30.13 -30.13
N CYS A 9 -17.87 29.26 -29.13
CA CYS A 9 -16.97 28.13 -28.92
C CYS A 9 -17.22 26.97 -29.90
N GLY A 10 -18.38 26.32 -29.81
CA GLY A 10 -18.87 25.33 -30.79
C GLY A 10 -17.97 24.12 -31.07
N VAL A 11 -16.89 23.90 -30.30
CA VAL A 11 -15.91 22.85 -30.61
C VAL A 11 -16.47 21.47 -30.24
N SER A 12 -16.37 20.51 -31.18
CA SER A 12 -16.85 19.14 -31.01
C SER A 12 -15.73 18.17 -30.60
N TYR A 13 -16.04 17.30 -29.65
CA TYR A 13 -15.15 16.32 -29.05
C TYR A 13 -15.74 14.91 -29.14
N ARG A 14 -14.87 13.94 -29.44
CA ARG A 14 -15.20 12.52 -29.47
C ARG A 14 -15.11 11.85 -28.09
N THR A 15 -14.31 12.39 -27.16
CA THR A 15 -14.12 11.84 -25.81
C THR A 15 -14.39 12.89 -24.72
N TYR A 16 -14.86 12.44 -23.55
CA TYR A 16 -15.25 13.33 -22.46
C TYR A 16 -14.03 14.01 -21.82
N SER A 17 -12.89 13.32 -21.75
CA SER A 17 -11.64 13.89 -21.23
C SER A 17 -11.15 15.08 -22.08
N ALA A 18 -11.28 14.99 -23.41
CA ALA A 18 -10.91 16.09 -24.30
C ALA A 18 -11.87 17.29 -24.15
N TYR A 19 -13.16 17.01 -23.99
CA TYR A 19 -14.17 18.03 -23.70
C TYR A 19 -13.90 18.74 -22.36
N LYS A 20 -13.68 17.99 -21.28
CA LYS A 20 -13.36 18.53 -19.94
C LYS A 20 -12.08 19.36 -19.96
N SER A 21 -11.02 18.87 -20.59
CA SER A 21 -9.74 19.59 -20.72
C SER A 21 -9.88 20.91 -21.46
N HIS A 22 -10.72 20.94 -22.50
CA HIS A 22 -11.02 22.16 -23.23
C HIS A 22 -11.77 23.18 -22.36
N ILE A 23 -12.80 22.74 -21.63
CA ILE A 23 -13.56 23.60 -20.71
C ILE A 23 -12.64 24.25 -19.69
N TYR A 24 -11.80 23.47 -19.01
CA TYR A 24 -10.86 24.00 -18.01
C TYR A 24 -9.87 25.00 -18.61
N ARG A 25 -9.37 24.76 -19.83
CA ARG A 25 -8.36 25.62 -20.44
C ARG A 25 -8.92 26.89 -21.05
N ARG A 26 -10.14 26.86 -21.60
CA ARG A 26 -10.69 27.96 -22.40
C ARG A 26 -11.86 28.69 -21.74
N HIS A 27 -12.47 28.08 -20.72
CA HIS A 27 -13.65 28.61 -20.03
C HIS A 27 -13.47 28.64 -18.50
N SER A 28 -12.24 28.44 -17.99
CA SER A 28 -11.96 28.53 -16.54
C SER A 28 -12.48 29.82 -15.92
N SER A 29 -12.34 30.97 -16.58
CA SER A 29 -12.80 32.24 -16.03
C SER A 29 -14.32 32.36 -15.93
N GLN A 30 -15.06 31.64 -16.78
CA GLN A 30 -16.53 31.61 -16.79
C GLN A 30 -17.10 30.60 -15.80
N LEU A 31 -16.33 29.56 -15.44
CA LEU A 31 -16.68 28.62 -14.38
C LEU A 31 -16.59 29.23 -12.97
N TYR A 32 -15.76 30.27 -12.80
CA TYR A 32 -15.53 30.91 -11.49
C TYR A 32 -16.12 32.32 -11.37
N SER A 33 -16.86 32.81 -12.38
CA SER A 33 -17.59 34.08 -12.26
C SER A 33 -18.95 33.86 -11.62
N SER A 34 -19.14 34.41 -10.43
CA SER A 34 -20.33 34.28 -9.57
C SER A 34 -21.55 35.11 -10.01
N GLU A 35 -21.84 35.20 -11.31
CA GLU A 35 -23.10 35.79 -11.80
C GLU A 35 -23.90 34.77 -12.65
N PRO A 36 -25.15 34.43 -12.26
CA PRO A 36 -25.96 33.47 -12.99
C PRO A 36 -26.56 34.13 -14.22
N THR A 37 -25.98 33.88 -15.40
CA THR A 37 -26.63 34.21 -16.68
C THR A 37 -27.28 32.96 -17.26
N PHE A 38 -28.61 32.90 -17.17
CA PHE A 38 -29.44 31.84 -17.73
C PHE A 38 -29.28 31.77 -19.25
N TYR A 39 -28.72 30.66 -19.74
CA TYR A 39 -28.94 30.20 -21.12
C TYR A 39 -29.31 28.73 -21.12
N ASN A 40 -30.48 28.41 -21.67
CA ASN A 40 -31.00 27.06 -21.86
C ASN A 40 -30.02 26.21 -22.68
N ILE A 41 -29.44 25.16 -22.08
CA ILE A 41 -28.63 24.17 -22.79
C ILE A 41 -29.53 23.00 -23.18
N ASN A 42 -30.04 23.03 -24.41
CA ASN A 42 -30.61 21.84 -25.05
C ASN A 42 -29.47 21.02 -25.68
N ALA A 43 -29.23 19.81 -25.16
CA ALA A 43 -28.41 18.81 -25.82
C ALA A 43 -29.31 17.86 -26.62
N SER A 44 -29.30 17.96 -27.95
CA SER A 44 -29.95 16.99 -28.84
C SER A 44 -28.94 15.94 -29.30
N CYS A 45 -29.25 14.67 -29.04
CA CYS A 45 -28.58 13.52 -29.65
C CYS A 45 -29.40 13.04 -30.84
N THR A 46 -28.88 13.13 -32.05
CA THR A 46 -29.46 12.46 -33.23
C THR A 46 -28.91 11.04 -33.33
N ASN A 47 -29.77 10.06 -33.08
CA ASN A 47 -29.56 8.66 -33.44
C ASN A 47 -29.85 8.48 -34.93
N ASN A 48 -28.88 8.00 -35.70
CA ASN A 48 -29.14 7.37 -36.99
C ASN A 48 -28.65 5.92 -36.91
N ASN A 49 -29.60 5.00 -36.72
CA ASN A 49 -29.49 3.59 -37.08
C ASN A 49 -30.02 3.46 -38.49
N GLU A 50 -29.20 3.04 -39.45
CA GLU A 50 -29.66 2.24 -40.59
C GLU A 50 -28.63 1.13 -40.84
N GLN A 51 -29.14 -0.10 -40.82
CA GLN A 51 -28.47 -1.37 -41.14
C GLN A 51 -28.22 -1.47 -42.64
N GLU A 52 -27.07 -2.01 -43.04
CA GLU A 52 -26.97 -2.91 -44.20
C GLU A 52 -26.01 -4.07 -43.88
N ASP A 53 -26.54 -5.29 -44.04
CA ASP A 53 -25.86 -6.58 -43.95
C ASP A 53 -25.04 -6.86 -45.23
N VAL A 54 -23.78 -7.28 -45.11
CA VAL A 54 -23.10 -8.14 -46.10
C VAL A 54 -22.10 -9.09 -45.41
N ASP A 55 -22.14 -10.35 -45.83
CA ASP A 55 -21.47 -11.55 -45.31
C ASP A 55 -19.98 -11.74 -45.73
N LEU A 56 -19.20 -12.32 -44.78
CA LEU A 56 -17.99 -13.18 -44.88
C LEU A 56 -16.62 -12.59 -45.36
N PRO A 57 -15.44 -13.22 -45.06
CA PRO A 57 -15.11 -14.31 -44.12
C PRO A 57 -13.98 -13.97 -43.11
N VAL A 58 -13.82 -14.88 -42.16
CA VAL A 58 -12.79 -14.95 -41.11
C VAL A 58 -11.37 -14.97 -41.69
N ASP A 59 -10.52 -14.06 -41.24
CA ASP A 59 -9.09 -14.34 -41.14
C ASP A 59 -8.46 -13.67 -39.91
N SER A 60 -7.65 -14.47 -39.23
CA SER A 60 -6.98 -14.23 -37.96
C SER A 60 -5.91 -13.15 -38.06
N ASN A 61 -5.99 -12.13 -37.20
CA ASN A 61 -4.86 -11.43 -36.53
C ASN A 61 -5.39 -10.14 -35.87
N ILE A 62 -5.74 -10.18 -34.59
CA ILE A 62 -5.88 -8.96 -33.79
C ILE A 62 -5.12 -9.12 -32.48
N ILE A 63 -4.08 -8.30 -32.40
CA ILE A 63 -3.26 -7.98 -31.25
C ILE A 63 -4.18 -7.37 -30.17
N TYR A 64 -4.17 -7.93 -28.96
CA TYR A 64 -4.83 -7.32 -27.82
C TYR A 64 -4.01 -6.11 -27.36
N ASP A 65 -4.52 -4.91 -27.64
CA ASP A 65 -4.04 -3.69 -27.01
C ASP A 65 -4.53 -3.63 -25.56
N ASP A 66 -3.54 -3.54 -24.68
CA ASP A 66 -3.61 -3.48 -23.23
C ASP A 66 -4.19 -2.12 -22.81
N TYR A 67 -5.36 -2.11 -22.18
CA TYR A 67 -5.89 -0.90 -21.54
C TYR A 67 -5.15 -0.70 -20.22
N ASN A 68 -4.06 0.07 -20.29
CA ASN A 68 -3.43 0.72 -19.15
C ASN A 68 -4.47 1.62 -18.45
N ASN A 69 -4.93 1.18 -17.29
CA ASN A 69 -5.68 1.99 -16.33
C ASN A 69 -4.68 2.52 -15.29
N GLU A 70 -4.01 3.64 -15.61
CA GLU A 70 -3.31 4.44 -14.59
C GLU A 70 -4.35 5.22 -13.78
N LEU A 71 -4.67 4.74 -12.58
CA LEU A 71 -5.49 5.46 -11.62
C LEU A 71 -4.59 6.33 -10.74
N PHE A 72 -4.58 7.64 -11.00
CA PHE A 72 -3.98 8.63 -10.12
C PHE A 72 -4.93 8.93 -8.95
N TYR A 73 -4.52 8.63 -7.73
CA TYR A 73 -5.13 9.16 -6.51
C TYR A 73 -4.79 10.65 -6.39
N LEU A 74 -5.81 11.50 -6.35
CA LEU A 74 -5.73 12.91 -5.97
C LEU A 74 -6.71 13.09 -4.81
N ASP A 75 -6.23 12.85 -3.60
CA ASP A 75 -6.88 13.35 -2.38
C ASP A 75 -6.62 14.86 -2.30
N ASN A 76 -7.63 15.65 -2.66
CA ASN A 76 -7.77 17.03 -2.22
C ASN A 76 -9.11 17.09 -1.49
N ASP A 77 -9.06 17.06 -0.17
CA ASP A 77 -9.91 17.87 0.72
C ASP A 77 -9.56 17.55 2.18
N VAL A 78 -8.53 18.22 2.72
CA VAL A 78 -8.43 18.49 4.15
C VAL A 78 -8.45 20.00 4.32
N LEU A 79 -9.66 20.55 4.39
CA LEU A 79 -9.88 21.88 4.94
C LEU A 79 -9.74 21.75 6.47
N LEU A 80 -8.63 22.25 7.02
CA LEU A 80 -8.43 22.41 8.45
C LEU A 80 -9.42 23.46 8.99
N ASP A 81 -10.56 23.01 9.54
CA ASP A 81 -11.40 23.83 10.39
C ASP A 81 -10.91 23.72 11.85
N LEU A 82 -10.13 24.72 12.26
CA LEU A 82 -9.57 24.89 13.60
C LEU A 82 -10.57 25.58 14.55
N SER A 83 -11.81 25.08 14.63
CA SER A 83 -12.75 25.58 15.62
C SER A 83 -13.79 24.55 16.04
N THR A 84 -13.45 23.72 17.05
CA THR A 84 -14.35 23.20 18.12
C THR A 84 -13.76 21.93 18.76
N TYR A 85 -12.92 22.09 19.77
CA TYR A 85 -12.70 21.03 20.78
C TYR A 85 -12.55 21.70 22.15
N GLU A 86 -13.68 22.05 22.74
CA GLU A 86 -13.81 22.24 24.18
C GLU A 86 -14.24 20.92 24.82
N ASN A 87 -13.44 20.49 25.79
CA ASN A 87 -13.80 19.70 26.98
C ASN A 87 -14.50 18.36 26.77
N LYS A 88 -13.74 17.27 26.94
CA LYS A 88 -14.13 16.15 27.83
C LYS A 88 -12.89 15.41 28.34
N GLU A 89 -12.93 15.12 29.62
CA GLU A 89 -11.85 14.70 30.51
C GLU A 89 -11.41 13.24 30.27
N GLU A 90 -10.09 13.00 30.27
CA GLU A 90 -9.49 11.67 30.46
C GLU A 90 -8.65 11.67 31.76
N PRO A 91 -8.59 10.54 32.50
CA PRO A 91 -8.09 10.52 33.87
C PRO A 91 -6.57 10.38 33.97
N ALA A 92 -6.01 11.31 34.75
CA ALA A 92 -4.77 11.28 35.53
C ALA A 92 -3.79 10.09 35.32
N ARG A 93 -2.66 10.37 34.65
CA ARG A 93 -1.38 9.75 34.99
C ARG A 93 -0.49 10.74 35.76
N THR A 94 -0.46 10.45 37.05
CA THR A 94 0.41 10.85 38.14
C THR A 94 1.69 11.60 37.77
N THR A 95 1.76 12.84 38.25
CA THR A 95 2.95 13.65 38.45
C THR A 95 3.88 12.97 39.46
N ALA A 96 5.06 12.53 39.01
CA ALA A 96 6.16 12.14 39.90
C ALA A 96 7.07 13.35 40.13
N SER A 97 7.15 13.74 41.40
CA SER A 97 7.90 14.86 41.94
C SER A 97 9.41 14.79 41.69
N LEU A 98 10.01 15.94 41.39
CA LEU A 98 11.44 16.17 41.61
C LEU A 98 11.77 15.98 43.09
N SER A 99 12.63 15.01 43.41
CA SER A 99 13.76 15.18 44.34
C SER A 99 14.49 13.85 44.58
N SER A 100 15.65 13.68 43.95
CA SER A 100 16.89 13.31 44.63
C SER A 100 18.01 13.24 43.60
N THR A 101 19.11 13.85 43.99
CA THR A 101 20.32 14.11 43.22
C THR A 101 21.04 12.81 42.88
N THR A 102 20.99 12.40 41.61
CA THR A 102 22.06 11.62 40.99
C THR A 102 22.41 12.32 39.69
N VAL A 103 23.64 12.82 39.61
CA VAL A 103 24.24 13.38 38.40
C VAL A 103 24.22 12.28 37.33
N GLN A 104 23.21 12.30 36.47
CA GLN A 104 23.26 11.59 35.19
C GLN A 104 24.04 12.49 34.25
N GLU A 105 25.26 12.06 33.90
CA GLU A 105 26.04 12.65 32.83
C GLU A 105 25.17 12.71 31.57
N ASN A 106 24.99 13.91 31.00
CA ASN A 106 24.33 14.06 29.70
C ASN A 106 25.07 13.19 28.68
N PRO A 107 24.40 12.26 27.96
CA PRO A 107 25.08 11.44 26.96
C PRO A 107 25.65 12.38 25.89
N SER A 108 26.97 12.34 25.70
CA SER A 108 27.65 13.13 24.68
C SER A 108 27.16 12.69 23.29
N VAL A 109 26.40 13.54 22.61
CA VAL A 109 25.91 13.28 21.24
C VAL A 109 27.11 13.20 20.30
N SER A 110 27.31 12.05 19.68
CA SER A 110 28.40 11.84 18.72
C SER A 110 27.98 12.20 17.30
N THR A 111 28.95 12.46 16.42
CA THR A 111 28.69 12.64 14.97
C THR A 111 27.98 11.43 14.37
N LEU A 112 28.21 10.23 14.91
CA LEU A 112 27.56 8.99 14.47
C LEU A 112 26.06 8.99 14.80
N ASP A 113 25.68 9.51 15.96
CA ASP A 113 24.27 9.61 16.38
C ASP A 113 23.51 10.58 15.48
N ILE A 114 24.16 11.65 15.04
CA ILE A 114 23.60 12.62 14.09
C ILE A 114 23.37 11.96 12.73
N LYS A 115 24.36 11.21 12.22
CA LYS A 115 24.21 10.46 10.96
C LYS A 115 23.03 9.50 11.03
N LYS A 116 23.00 8.66 12.07
CA LYS A 116 21.94 7.68 12.29
C LYS A 116 20.57 8.35 12.37
N SER A 117 20.44 9.42 13.15
CA SER A 117 19.18 10.16 13.31
C SER A 117 18.73 10.78 11.99
N TYR A 118 19.65 11.34 11.21
CA TYR A 118 19.35 11.93 9.93
C TYR A 118 18.98 10.88 8.87
N THR A 119 19.69 9.74 8.82
CA THR A 119 19.31 8.62 7.94
C THR A 119 17.91 8.10 8.30
N SER A 120 17.58 7.99 9.59
CA SER A 120 16.23 7.63 10.05
C SER A 120 15.18 8.65 9.60
N PHE A 121 15.48 9.94 9.70
CA PHE A 121 14.59 11.02 9.24
C PHE A 121 14.30 10.91 7.74
N ILE A 122 15.32 10.67 6.92
CA ILE A 122 15.13 10.49 5.47
C ILE A 122 14.35 9.21 5.16
N MET A 123 14.58 8.13 5.91
CA MET A 123 13.77 6.91 5.78
C MET A 123 12.30 7.18 6.07
N GLN A 124 11.96 7.88 7.16
CA GLN A 124 10.57 8.21 7.49
C GLN A 124 9.92 9.06 6.40
N LEU A 125 10.61 10.10 5.91
CA LEU A 125 10.08 10.91 4.81
C LEU A 125 9.73 10.07 3.57
N ARG A 126 10.59 9.11 3.22
CA ARG A 126 10.40 8.30 2.01
C ARG A 126 9.40 7.17 2.18
N GLU A 127 9.47 6.43 3.28
CA GLU A 127 8.77 5.17 3.44
C GLU A 127 7.48 5.32 4.26
N GLU A 128 7.44 6.25 5.23
CA GLU A 128 6.24 6.49 6.05
C GLU A 128 5.37 7.59 5.43
N PHE A 129 5.99 8.69 4.99
CA PHE A 129 5.28 9.83 4.40
C PHE A 129 5.20 9.81 2.87
N LEU A 130 5.78 8.79 2.23
CA LEU A 130 5.78 8.60 0.77
C LEU A 130 6.23 9.84 -0.01
N VAL A 131 7.14 10.64 0.58
CA VAL A 131 7.58 11.91 0.01
C VAL A 131 8.46 11.65 -1.22
N PRO A 132 8.12 12.22 -2.40
CA PRO A 132 8.91 12.02 -3.59
C PRO A 132 10.36 12.46 -3.41
N LYS A 133 11.29 11.72 -4.02
CA LYS A 133 12.74 11.97 -3.92
C LYS A 133 13.14 13.43 -4.16
N ASN A 134 12.51 14.09 -5.15
CA ASN A 134 12.77 15.50 -5.44
C ASN A 134 12.37 16.40 -4.28
N THR A 135 11.21 16.16 -3.67
CA THR A 135 10.72 16.90 -2.50
C THR A 135 11.60 16.64 -1.28
N THR A 136 12.00 15.39 -1.04
CA THR A 136 12.94 15.05 0.03
C THR A 136 14.26 15.80 -0.15
N HIS A 137 14.80 15.86 -1.37
CA HIS A 137 16.00 16.64 -1.67
C HIS A 137 15.82 18.15 -1.38
N VAL A 138 14.68 18.73 -1.74
CA VAL A 138 14.34 20.12 -1.44
C VAL A 138 14.28 20.38 0.06
N ILE A 139 13.64 19.50 0.84
CA ILE A 139 13.60 19.58 2.31
C ILE A 139 15.03 19.57 2.88
N CYS A 140 15.88 18.67 2.39
CA CYS A 140 17.29 18.60 2.82
C CYS A 140 18.05 19.90 2.50
N CYS A 141 17.83 20.47 1.32
CA CYS A 141 18.42 21.75 0.93
C CYS A 141 17.98 22.90 1.84
N TYR A 142 16.70 22.95 2.25
CA TYR A 142 16.22 23.95 3.20
C TYR A 142 16.81 23.78 4.60
N ILE A 143 16.95 22.54 5.09
CA ILE A 143 17.62 22.26 6.37
C ILE A 143 19.06 22.75 6.34
N ILE A 144 19.83 22.42 5.30
CA ILE A 144 21.21 22.90 5.14
C ILE A 144 21.25 24.43 5.07
N THR A 145 20.30 25.06 4.36
CA THR A 145 20.23 26.52 4.23
C THR A 145 19.96 27.17 5.59
N LEU A 146 19.03 26.63 6.38
CA LEU A 146 18.74 27.11 7.73
C LEU A 146 19.97 26.99 8.64
N MET A 147 20.69 25.87 8.58
CA MET A 147 21.93 25.67 9.33
C MET A 147 23.03 26.66 8.93
N LYS A 148 23.15 26.99 7.63
CA LYS A 148 24.06 28.04 7.15
C LYS A 148 23.64 29.43 7.60
N CYS A 149 22.34 29.74 7.65
CA CYS A 149 21.86 30.99 8.22
C CYS A 149 22.20 31.12 9.71
N LEU A 150 22.06 30.02 10.47
CA LEU A 150 22.51 29.97 11.87
C LEU A 150 24.02 30.19 11.99
N GLU A 151 24.82 29.61 11.10
CA GLU A 151 26.27 29.87 11.04
C GLU A 151 26.57 31.37 10.88
N VAL A 152 25.89 32.05 9.95
CA VAL A 152 26.06 33.49 9.71
C VAL A 152 25.62 34.34 10.90
N LEU A 153 24.53 33.97 11.58
CA LEU A 153 24.07 34.67 12.79
C LEU A 153 25.09 34.54 13.94
N LEU A 154 25.67 33.35 14.11
CA LEU A 154 26.75 33.15 15.08
C LEU A 154 28.00 33.96 14.72
N GLU A 155 28.34 34.09 13.43
CA GLU A 155 29.42 34.97 12.98
C GLU A 155 29.16 36.45 13.30
N ALA A 156 27.92 36.92 13.13
CA ALA A 156 27.54 38.29 13.47
C ALA A 156 27.71 38.54 14.98
N GLN A 157 27.18 37.64 15.83
CA GLN A 157 27.32 37.74 17.27
C GLN A 157 28.78 37.65 17.75
N ALA A 158 29.61 36.84 17.09
CA ALA A 158 31.04 36.77 17.39
C ALA A 158 31.76 38.09 17.09
N LYS A 159 31.38 38.80 16.02
CA LYS A 159 31.95 40.12 15.66
C LYS A 159 31.53 41.20 16.66
N ASP A 160 30.27 41.24 17.06
CA ASP A 160 29.76 42.19 18.06
C ASP A 160 30.52 42.07 19.40
N ILE A 161 30.82 40.83 19.83
CA ILE A 161 31.61 40.56 21.04
C ILE A 161 33.05 41.08 20.90
N ILE A 162 33.64 41.02 19.71
CA ILE A 162 35.01 41.50 19.44
C ILE A 162 35.05 43.03 19.45
N ASP A 163 34.05 43.69 18.87
CA ASP A 163 33.97 45.16 18.80
C ASP A 163 33.74 45.78 20.20
N ASP A 164 32.96 45.15 21.07
CA ASP A 164 32.77 45.58 22.48
C ASP A 164 34.05 45.47 23.34
N ASN A 165 35.01 44.61 22.97
CA ASN A 165 36.27 44.42 23.72
C ASN A 165 37.30 45.53 23.52
N VAL A 166 37.12 46.40 22.53
CA VAL A 166 38.03 47.54 22.28
C VAL A 166 37.96 48.56 23.44
N CYS A 167 36.89 48.53 24.26
CA CYS A 167 36.62 49.55 25.28
C CYS A 167 36.94 49.16 26.74
N SER A 168 37.35 47.92 27.07
CA SER A 168 37.62 47.52 28.47
C SER A 168 38.73 46.46 28.64
N LYS A 169 39.68 46.68 29.58
CA LYS A 169 40.86 45.81 29.78
C LYS A 169 40.63 44.61 30.73
N ALA A 170 39.56 44.61 31.51
CA ALA A 170 39.26 43.54 32.49
C ALA A 170 38.37 42.40 31.94
N SER A 171 37.90 42.52 30.70
CA SER A 171 36.96 41.59 30.02
C SER A 171 37.63 40.62 29.05
N LYS A 172 38.93 40.78 28.77
CA LYS A 172 39.63 40.06 27.68
C LYS A 172 39.67 38.53 27.82
N GLU A 173 39.86 37.97 29.02
CA GLU A 173 39.86 36.51 29.22
C GLU A 173 38.46 35.89 29.08
N LYS A 174 37.43 36.58 29.58
CA LYS A 174 36.04 36.09 29.51
C LYS A 174 35.49 36.15 28.09
N SER A 175 35.91 37.16 27.31
CA SER A 175 35.49 37.31 25.92
C SER A 175 36.28 36.42 24.95
N THR A 176 37.56 36.14 25.20
CA THR A 176 38.35 35.18 24.39
C THR A 176 37.81 33.76 24.52
N ASN A 177 37.40 33.32 25.71
CA ASN A 177 36.73 32.04 25.90
C ASN A 177 35.41 31.95 25.12
N LYS A 178 34.58 33.00 25.13
CA LYS A 178 33.34 33.05 24.33
C LYS A 178 33.58 32.94 22.82
N VAL A 179 34.63 33.59 22.32
CA VAL A 179 35.00 33.53 20.89
C VAL A 179 35.51 32.13 20.51
N ILE A 180 36.25 31.45 21.39
CA ILE A 180 36.67 30.06 21.18
C ILE A 180 35.45 29.12 21.14
N GLU A 181 34.50 29.27 22.07
CA GLU A 181 33.25 28.49 22.08
C GLU A 181 32.42 28.67 20.80
N LEU A 182 32.32 29.90 20.28
CA LEU A 182 31.63 30.21 19.02
C LEU A 182 32.31 29.57 17.80
N ASN A 183 33.64 29.56 17.75
CA ASN A 183 34.39 28.91 16.67
C ASN A 183 34.25 27.38 16.72
N VAL A 184 34.20 26.80 17.92
CA VAL A 184 33.91 25.36 18.10
C VAL A 184 32.51 25.04 17.60
N LEU A 185 31.50 25.83 17.99
CA LEU A 185 30.12 25.65 17.54
C LEU A 185 29.99 25.75 16.01
N LYS A 186 30.68 26.70 15.39
CA LYS A 186 30.77 26.82 13.93
C LYS A 186 31.36 25.56 13.29
N GLY A 187 32.44 25.03 13.86
CA GLY A 187 33.04 23.77 13.41
C GLY A 187 32.04 22.61 13.45
N VAL A 188 31.26 22.52 14.53
CA VAL A 188 30.20 21.51 14.67
C VAL A 188 29.12 21.67 13.60
N ILE A 189 28.61 22.88 13.37
CA ILE A 189 27.58 23.13 12.34
C ILE A 189 28.07 22.74 10.95
N LYS A 190 29.32 23.09 10.59
CA LYS A 190 29.92 22.70 9.31
C LYS A 190 30.01 21.18 9.16
N ASN A 191 30.44 20.49 10.22
CA ASN A 191 30.52 19.03 10.21
C ASN A 191 29.13 18.41 10.02
N VAL A 192 28.10 18.88 10.74
CA VAL A 192 26.73 18.36 10.57
C VAL A 192 26.20 18.60 9.16
N CYS A 193 26.39 19.81 8.61
CA CYS A 193 26.03 20.11 7.22
C CYS A 193 26.72 19.19 6.21
N HIS A 194 28.01 18.89 6.43
CA HIS A 194 28.76 17.97 5.58
C HIS A 194 28.18 16.55 5.62
N GLU A 195 27.85 16.05 6.82
CA GLU A 195 27.31 14.70 6.96
C GLU A 195 25.90 14.56 6.36
N ILE A 196 25.06 15.57 6.54
CA ILE A 196 23.75 15.66 5.88
C ILE A 196 23.89 15.58 4.35
N GLN A 197 24.84 16.34 3.79
CA GLN A 197 25.12 16.34 2.35
C GLN A 197 25.67 14.99 1.86
N CYS A 198 26.52 14.34 2.65
CA CYS A 198 27.03 13.00 2.34
C CYS A 198 25.91 11.95 2.31
N ILE A 199 24.94 12.00 3.24
CA ILE A 199 23.82 11.05 3.25
C ILE A 199 22.89 11.28 2.05
N THR A 200 22.69 12.54 1.63
CA THR A 200 21.67 12.92 0.63
C THR A 200 22.20 13.13 -0.79
N LYS A 201 23.50 12.92 -1.01
CA LYS A 201 24.14 13.19 -2.31
C LYS A 201 23.57 12.37 -3.45
N ASN A 202 23.35 11.07 -3.21
CA ASN A 202 22.79 10.13 -4.18
C ASN A 202 22.23 8.89 -3.48
N GLU A 203 21.52 8.06 -4.25
CA GLU A 203 20.86 6.86 -3.74
C GLU A 203 21.85 5.90 -3.09
N TYR A 204 23.00 5.69 -3.72
CA TYR A 204 24.03 4.78 -3.23
C TYR A 204 24.55 5.16 -1.85
N GLN A 205 24.81 6.45 -1.59
CA GLN A 205 25.28 6.92 -0.29
C GLN A 205 24.19 6.82 0.78
N PHE A 206 22.94 7.09 0.43
CA PHE A 206 21.81 6.88 1.32
C PHE A 206 21.68 5.41 1.68
N THR A 207 21.63 4.51 0.70
CA THR A 207 21.56 3.05 0.92
C THR A 207 22.70 2.60 1.81
N LYS A 208 23.95 2.95 1.47
CA LYS A 208 25.13 2.61 2.29
C LYS A 208 25.03 3.09 3.73
N SER A 209 24.46 4.28 3.95
CA SER A 209 24.21 4.79 5.31
C SER A 209 23.15 3.95 6.02
N CYS A 210 22.11 3.51 5.33
CA CYS A 210 21.13 2.59 5.89
C CYS A 210 21.77 1.25 6.28
N GLU A 211 22.65 0.69 5.44
CA GLU A 211 23.38 -0.55 5.75
C GLU A 211 24.29 -0.41 6.98
N GLU A 212 24.88 0.76 7.17
CA GLU A 212 25.76 1.06 8.30
C GLU A 212 24.98 1.16 9.62
N PHE A 213 23.78 1.76 9.60
CA PHE A 213 23.05 2.08 10.82
C PHE A 213 21.91 1.13 11.17
N PHE A 214 21.34 0.44 10.17
CA PHE A 214 20.17 -0.41 10.34
C PHE A 214 20.48 -1.84 9.92
N SER A 215 20.05 -2.77 10.75
CA SER A 215 20.11 -4.19 10.41
C SER A 215 19.13 -4.46 9.29
N TYR A 216 19.64 -4.90 8.15
CA TYR A 216 18.82 -5.29 7.00
C TYR A 216 19.39 -6.58 6.39
N TYR A 217 18.56 -7.30 5.64
CA TYR A 217 18.99 -8.42 4.83
C TYR A 217 18.66 -8.10 3.36
N PRO A 218 19.63 -8.17 2.43
CA PRO A 218 19.38 -7.81 1.03
C PRO A 218 18.46 -8.82 0.34
N PRO A 219 17.68 -8.40 -0.66
CA PRO A 219 16.92 -9.32 -1.48
C PRO A 219 17.85 -10.29 -2.22
N GLU A 220 17.44 -11.55 -2.31
CA GLU A 220 18.09 -12.60 -3.08
C GLU A 220 17.51 -12.65 -4.49
N GLU A 221 18.39 -12.80 -5.47
CA GLU A 221 18.03 -12.95 -6.88
C GLU A 221 17.68 -14.41 -7.20
N ILE A 222 16.53 -14.61 -7.84
CA ILE A 222 16.06 -15.91 -8.27
C ILE A 222 16.11 -15.96 -9.80
N ILE A 223 17.04 -16.75 -10.33
CA ILE A 223 17.20 -16.96 -11.76
C ILE A 223 16.31 -18.12 -12.20
N VAL A 224 15.39 -17.86 -13.12
CA VAL A 224 14.33 -18.81 -13.51
C VAL A 224 14.64 -19.50 -14.84
N SER A 225 15.30 -18.81 -15.79
CA SER A 225 15.76 -19.37 -17.07
C SER A 225 17.25 -19.76 -17.02
N ALA A 226 17.59 -20.88 -17.67
CA ALA A 226 18.97 -21.38 -17.80
C ALA A 226 19.52 -21.27 -19.23
N ASN A 227 18.72 -20.76 -20.18
CA ASN A 227 19.09 -20.71 -21.61
C ASN A 227 19.27 -19.26 -22.07
N ASP A 228 20.36 -19.03 -22.80
CA ASP A 228 21.08 -17.76 -23.04
C ASP A 228 20.37 -16.63 -23.80
N GLU A 229 19.07 -16.73 -24.13
CA GLU A 229 18.44 -15.70 -24.97
C GLU A 229 17.82 -14.54 -24.17
N GLU A 230 17.27 -14.79 -22.97
CA GLU A 230 16.89 -13.75 -22.01
C GLU A 230 16.94 -14.30 -20.56
N LEU A 231 17.69 -13.62 -19.68
CA LEU A 231 17.70 -13.89 -18.25
C LEU A 231 16.36 -13.44 -17.64
N GLU A 232 15.53 -14.40 -17.25
CA GLU A 232 14.32 -14.14 -16.49
C GLU A 232 14.62 -14.30 -15.01
N GLN A 233 14.62 -13.18 -14.30
CA GLN A 233 14.90 -13.12 -12.87
C GLN A 233 13.77 -12.47 -12.09
N GLY A 234 13.66 -12.88 -10.83
CA GLY A 234 12.85 -12.21 -9.83
C GLY A 234 13.69 -11.98 -8.57
N TYR A 235 13.14 -11.22 -7.64
CA TYR A 235 13.78 -10.92 -6.36
C TYR A 235 12.88 -11.36 -5.22
N PHE A 236 13.50 -11.86 -4.17
CA PHE A 236 12.83 -12.35 -2.97
C PHE A 236 13.58 -11.87 -1.74
N ILE A 237 12.85 -11.46 -0.70
CA ILE A 237 13.41 -11.12 0.60
C ILE A 237 13.26 -12.33 1.53
N PRO A 238 14.35 -12.96 1.98
CA PRO A 238 14.28 -14.05 2.95
C PRO A 238 13.58 -13.61 4.22
N ILE A 239 12.39 -14.16 4.42
CA ILE A 239 11.47 -13.82 5.50
C ILE A 239 12.09 -14.26 6.83
N ASP A 240 12.69 -15.45 6.90
CA ASP A 240 13.30 -15.95 8.13
C ASP A 240 14.45 -15.07 8.62
N LYS A 241 15.33 -14.62 7.71
CA LYS A 241 16.46 -13.74 8.03
C LYS A 241 15.98 -12.36 8.42
N SER A 242 15.05 -11.79 7.65
CA SER A 242 14.49 -10.46 7.92
C SER A 242 13.76 -10.41 9.26
N LEU A 243 12.90 -11.39 9.55
CA LEU A 243 12.22 -11.50 10.83
C LEU A 243 13.21 -11.73 11.97
N SER A 244 14.23 -12.56 11.77
CA SER A 244 15.27 -12.78 12.79
C SER A 244 16.02 -11.50 13.14
N LEU A 245 16.29 -10.62 12.17
CA LEU A 245 16.90 -9.32 12.42
C LEU A 245 15.94 -8.36 13.11
N MET A 246 14.70 -8.28 12.64
CA MET A 246 13.67 -7.41 13.21
C MET A 246 13.37 -7.74 14.67
N LEU A 247 13.22 -9.03 14.98
CA LEU A 247 12.86 -9.51 16.31
C LEU A 247 14.02 -9.49 17.32
N ARG A 248 15.27 -9.24 16.88
CA ARG A 248 16.38 -8.91 17.81
C ARG A 248 16.16 -7.56 18.51
N SER A 249 15.34 -6.68 17.93
CA SER A 249 14.96 -5.43 18.58
C SER A 249 14.08 -5.73 19.80
N GLN A 250 14.61 -5.43 20.99
CA GLN A 250 13.90 -5.68 22.25
C GLN A 250 12.58 -4.90 22.33
N THR A 251 12.51 -3.72 21.73
CA THR A 251 11.29 -2.90 21.66
C THR A 251 10.19 -3.63 20.89
N ILE A 252 10.51 -4.14 19.69
CA ILE A 252 9.55 -4.86 18.84
C ILE A 252 9.11 -6.16 19.52
N LEU A 253 10.06 -6.92 20.08
CA LEU A 253 9.76 -8.16 20.78
C LEU A 253 8.83 -7.92 21.98
N THR A 254 9.09 -6.89 22.78
CA THR A 254 8.24 -6.54 23.93
C THR A 254 6.84 -6.18 23.50
N GLU A 255 6.69 -5.41 22.41
CA GLU A 255 5.40 -5.02 21.87
C GLU A 255 4.61 -6.21 21.32
N ILE A 256 5.27 -7.12 20.60
CA ILE A 256 4.65 -8.36 20.11
C ILE A 256 4.18 -9.22 21.30
N LEU A 257 5.00 -9.40 22.32
CA LEU A 257 4.64 -10.16 23.52
C LEU A 257 3.47 -9.51 24.28
N ARG A 258 3.46 -8.18 24.37
CA ARG A 258 2.34 -7.40 24.94
C ARG A 258 1.06 -7.65 24.17
N ASN A 259 1.10 -7.60 22.83
CA ASN A 259 -0.05 -7.88 21.98
C ASN A 259 -0.55 -9.32 22.13
N PHE A 260 0.34 -10.31 22.22
CA PHE A 260 -0.06 -11.70 22.48
C PHE A 260 -0.75 -11.85 23.84
N GLN A 261 -0.26 -11.19 24.88
CA GLN A 261 -0.91 -11.21 26.20
C GLN A 261 -2.31 -10.58 26.15
N GLN A 262 -2.46 -9.44 25.46
CA GLN A 262 -3.75 -8.79 25.29
C GLN A 262 -4.75 -9.67 24.53
N GLN A 263 -4.31 -10.30 23.43
CA GLN A 263 -5.16 -11.21 22.66
C GLN A 263 -5.58 -12.44 23.48
N ARG A 264 -4.66 -13.02 24.26
CA ARG A 264 -4.99 -14.15 25.15
C ARG A 264 -6.06 -13.78 26.18
N MET A 265 -5.94 -12.61 26.81
CA MET A 265 -6.94 -12.12 27.76
C MET A 265 -8.28 -11.82 27.08
N ALA A 266 -8.28 -11.32 25.84
CA ALA A 266 -9.51 -11.07 25.09
C ALA A 266 -10.24 -12.37 24.71
N VAL A 267 -9.52 -13.42 24.30
CA VAL A 267 -10.11 -14.73 23.96
C VAL A 267 -10.69 -15.43 25.19
N GLU A 268 -10.14 -15.23 26.39
CA GLU A 268 -10.72 -15.77 27.63
C GLU A 268 -12.05 -15.10 28.04
N ILE A 269 -12.38 -13.94 27.44
CA ILE A 269 -13.58 -13.15 27.77
C ILE A 269 -14.70 -13.35 26.74
N ASP A 270 -14.41 -13.85 25.53
CA ASP A 270 -15.36 -13.80 24.41
C ASP A 270 -15.43 -15.14 23.65
N GLU A 271 -16.56 -15.86 23.79
CA GLU A 271 -16.79 -17.13 23.08
C GLU A 271 -17.18 -16.94 21.61
N ASP A 272 -17.54 -15.74 21.12
CA ASP A 272 -18.04 -15.64 19.74
C ASP A 272 -17.99 -14.23 19.11
N LEU A 273 -16.77 -13.67 19.04
CA LEU A 273 -16.53 -12.32 18.52
C LEU A 273 -16.90 -12.14 17.03
N MET A 274 -16.98 -13.22 16.24
CA MET A 274 -17.39 -13.17 14.83
C MET A 274 -18.91 -13.27 14.63
N LEU A 275 -19.65 -13.84 15.58
CA LEU A 275 -21.11 -13.91 15.53
C LEU A 275 -21.81 -12.74 16.25
N SER A 276 -21.18 -12.12 17.25
CA SER A 276 -21.76 -10.95 17.96
C SER A 276 -21.98 -9.74 17.04
N TYR A 277 -21.16 -9.56 16.01
CA TYR A 277 -21.34 -8.52 14.97
C TYR A 277 -22.46 -8.83 13.98
N ARG A 278 -22.90 -10.09 13.88
CA ARG A 278 -23.95 -10.52 12.96
C ARG A 278 -25.35 -10.33 13.54
N ASP A 279 -25.48 -10.34 14.87
CA ASP A 279 -26.77 -10.32 15.57
C ASP A 279 -27.37 -8.92 15.77
N GLY A 280 -26.75 -7.87 15.23
CA GLY A 280 -27.43 -6.60 14.99
C GLY A 280 -28.12 -5.99 16.22
N HIS A 281 -27.64 -6.29 17.43
CA HIS A 281 -28.27 -5.72 18.63
C HIS A 281 -28.08 -4.19 18.70
N PHE A 282 -27.12 -3.68 17.94
CA PHE A 282 -27.02 -2.29 17.54
C PHE A 282 -26.72 -2.24 16.05
N GLY A 283 -27.64 -1.74 15.25
CA GLY A 283 -27.50 -1.56 13.80
C GLY A 283 -26.46 -0.51 13.38
N SER A 284 -25.31 -0.48 14.04
CA SER A 284 -24.16 0.33 13.65
C SER A 284 -23.54 -0.26 12.40
N ARG A 285 -23.52 0.54 11.33
CA ARG A 285 -22.79 0.27 10.09
C ARG A 285 -21.38 -0.24 10.40
N ILE A 286 -20.96 -1.30 9.72
CA ILE A 286 -19.54 -1.65 9.61
C ILE A 286 -18.92 -0.57 8.72
N ASP A 287 -18.51 0.53 9.32
CA ASP A 287 -17.49 1.41 8.77
C ASP A 287 -16.14 1.06 9.41
N ASP A 288 -15.04 1.53 8.82
CA ASP A 288 -13.68 1.27 9.31
C ASP A 288 -13.50 1.65 10.79
N ASN A 289 -14.39 2.46 11.38
CA ASN A 289 -14.34 2.85 12.78
C ASN A 289 -14.99 1.84 13.75
N ASN A 290 -15.85 0.94 13.26
CA ASN A 290 -16.53 -0.07 14.08
C ASN A 290 -15.93 -1.47 13.98
N LEU A 291 -15.05 -1.71 13.01
CA LEU A 291 -14.23 -2.92 12.99
C LEU A 291 -13.18 -2.80 14.11
N PRO A 292 -13.03 -3.77 15.03
CA PRO A 292 -11.97 -3.71 16.06
C PRO A 292 -10.61 -3.47 15.41
N GLU A 293 -9.74 -2.64 16.02
CA GLU A 293 -8.43 -2.29 15.45
C GLU A 293 -7.62 -3.51 14.99
N GLN A 294 -7.76 -4.63 15.70
CA GLN A 294 -7.11 -5.91 15.40
C GLN A 294 -7.50 -6.55 14.06
N TYR A 295 -8.60 -6.11 13.43
CA TYR A 295 -9.07 -6.62 12.14
C TYR A 295 -8.98 -5.58 11.01
N ARG A 296 -8.56 -4.34 11.31
CA ARG A 296 -8.30 -3.33 10.29
C ARG A 296 -6.96 -3.62 9.63
N SER A 297 -6.98 -3.83 8.32
CA SER A 297 -5.73 -3.84 7.54
C SER A 297 -5.12 -2.45 7.60
N ARG A 298 -4.00 -2.30 8.32
CA ARG A 298 -3.17 -1.09 8.23
C ARG A 298 -2.16 -1.29 7.11
N ILE A 299 -1.97 -0.28 6.27
CA ILE A 299 -0.97 -0.30 5.18
C ILE A 299 0.41 -0.63 5.75
N ASP A 300 0.70 -0.16 6.97
CA ASP A 300 1.92 -0.42 7.75
C ASP A 300 2.26 -1.92 7.93
N PHE A 301 1.28 -2.82 7.78
CA PHE A 301 1.48 -4.27 7.94
C PHE A 301 1.63 -5.02 6.60
N ILE A 302 1.56 -4.32 5.47
CA ILE A 302 1.77 -4.91 4.14
C ILE A 302 3.24 -4.78 3.77
N ASN A 303 3.95 -5.91 3.75
CA ASN A 303 5.36 -5.95 3.41
C ASN A 303 5.57 -6.66 2.08
N LEU A 304 6.31 -6.03 1.16
CA LEU A 304 6.70 -6.65 -0.10
C LEU A 304 7.73 -7.75 0.18
N VAL A 305 7.39 -8.99 -0.17
CA VAL A 305 8.27 -10.14 0.04
C VAL A 305 8.99 -10.57 -1.25
N ALA A 306 8.32 -10.45 -2.41
CA ALA A 306 8.89 -10.90 -3.67
C ALA A 306 8.32 -10.12 -4.85
N ILE A 307 9.11 -9.99 -5.92
CA ILE A 307 8.70 -9.37 -7.17
C ILE A 307 9.28 -10.12 -8.36
N CYS A 308 8.48 -10.30 -9.40
CA CYS A 308 8.94 -10.89 -10.65
C CYS A 308 8.06 -10.47 -11.84
N PRO A 309 8.58 -10.53 -13.08
CA PRO A 309 7.77 -10.35 -14.28
C PRO A 309 6.62 -11.36 -14.40
N THR A 310 5.43 -10.89 -14.81
CA THR A 310 4.24 -11.74 -15.01
C THR A 310 4.47 -12.91 -15.97
N LYS A 311 5.41 -12.80 -16.91
CA LYS A 311 5.77 -13.87 -17.85
C LYS A 311 6.27 -15.15 -17.17
N ILE A 312 6.89 -15.05 -15.98
CA ILE A 312 7.33 -16.21 -15.19
C ILE A 312 6.13 -17.10 -14.80
N PHE A 313 4.97 -16.50 -14.52
CA PHE A 313 3.77 -17.22 -14.12
C PHE A 313 2.95 -17.81 -15.28
N LYS A 314 3.32 -17.48 -16.53
CA LYS A 314 2.73 -18.12 -17.72
C LYS A 314 3.24 -19.56 -17.92
N ASP A 315 4.40 -19.89 -17.37
CA ASP A 315 5.01 -21.21 -17.40
C ASP A 315 5.02 -21.82 -15.99
N ASN A 316 4.42 -23.00 -15.84
CA ASN A 316 4.32 -23.68 -14.55
C ASN A 316 5.67 -24.02 -13.93
N MET A 317 6.65 -24.41 -14.75
CA MET A 317 7.99 -24.78 -14.27
C MET A 317 8.73 -23.55 -13.77
N LYS A 318 8.61 -22.44 -14.49
CA LYS A 318 9.17 -21.15 -14.11
C LYS A 318 8.53 -20.62 -12.82
N ALA A 319 7.20 -20.66 -12.74
CA ALA A 319 6.45 -20.26 -11.55
C ALA A 319 6.85 -21.09 -10.32
N LYS A 320 6.99 -22.41 -10.47
CA LYS A 320 7.45 -23.30 -9.39
C LYS A 320 8.86 -22.94 -8.93
N ARG A 321 9.81 -22.74 -9.85
CA ARG A 321 11.19 -22.34 -9.52
C ARG A 321 11.24 -21.02 -8.76
N PHE A 322 10.46 -20.03 -9.19
CA PHE A 322 10.39 -18.73 -8.52
C PHE A 322 9.78 -18.82 -7.11
N LEU A 323 8.71 -19.61 -6.95
CA LEU A 323 8.01 -19.73 -5.67
C LEU A 323 8.68 -20.67 -4.67
N GLN A 324 9.49 -21.63 -5.14
CA GLN A 324 10.14 -22.61 -4.28
C GLN A 324 10.91 -21.99 -3.09
N PRO A 325 11.84 -21.02 -3.27
CA PRO A 325 12.56 -20.44 -2.13
C PRO A 325 11.61 -19.73 -1.15
N ILE A 326 10.52 -19.13 -1.63
CA ILE A 326 9.50 -18.49 -0.78
C ILE A 326 8.77 -19.53 0.05
N ILE A 327 8.32 -20.63 -0.59
CA ILE A 327 7.60 -21.72 0.07
C ILE A 327 8.49 -22.42 1.10
N ASP A 328 9.74 -22.70 0.74
CA ASP A 328 10.70 -23.35 1.64
C ASP A 328 10.94 -22.50 2.89
N ASN A 329 11.07 -21.19 2.72
CA ASN A 329 11.29 -20.27 3.82
C ASN A 329 10.07 -20.14 4.75
N LEU A 330 8.86 -20.09 4.18
CA LEU A 330 7.62 -20.14 4.95
C LEU A 330 7.48 -21.47 5.69
N ASN A 331 7.74 -22.60 5.04
CA ASN A 331 7.68 -23.92 5.66
C ASN A 331 8.70 -24.07 6.79
N GLN A 332 9.93 -23.57 6.61
CA GLN A 332 10.95 -23.53 7.67
C GLN A 332 10.45 -22.74 8.88
N LEU A 333 9.84 -21.56 8.67
CA LEU A 333 9.28 -20.74 9.74
C LEU A 333 8.11 -21.42 10.47
N GLN A 334 7.29 -22.18 9.74
CA GLN A 334 6.19 -22.93 10.36
C GLN A 334 6.67 -24.13 11.18
N VAL A 335 7.59 -24.92 10.64
CA VAL A 335 8.08 -26.15 11.27
C VAL A 335 9.04 -25.84 12.42
N ASN A 336 10.07 -25.03 12.14
CA ASN A 336 11.16 -24.78 13.08
C ASN A 336 10.93 -23.51 13.91
N GLY A 337 10.15 -22.55 13.43
CA GLY A 337 9.99 -21.25 14.09
C GLY A 337 11.29 -20.45 14.18
N LEU A 338 11.27 -19.41 15.00
CA LEU A 338 12.43 -18.59 15.35
C LEU A 338 12.66 -18.63 16.86
N PHE A 339 13.90 -18.83 17.29
CA PHE A 339 14.27 -18.78 18.71
C PHE A 339 15.04 -17.50 19.00
N ILE A 340 14.43 -16.59 19.76
CA ILE A 340 14.95 -15.24 19.99
C ILE A 340 14.78 -14.88 21.46
N ASN A 341 15.89 -14.50 22.12
CA ASN A 341 15.92 -14.08 23.53
C ASN A 341 15.19 -15.05 24.49
N GLY A 342 15.32 -16.36 24.26
CA GLY A 342 14.69 -17.40 25.08
C GLY A 342 13.24 -17.72 24.72
N VAL A 343 12.64 -17.01 23.76
CA VAL A 343 11.27 -17.24 23.29
C VAL A 343 11.29 -17.97 21.95
N HIS A 344 10.46 -19.01 21.83
CA HIS A 344 10.25 -19.73 20.58
C HIS A 344 8.96 -19.25 19.90
N ILE A 345 9.10 -18.61 18.74
CA ILE A 345 7.99 -18.03 17.98
C ILE A 345 7.74 -18.92 16.76
N LYS A 346 6.53 -19.48 16.65
CA LYS A 346 6.09 -20.23 15.48
C LYS A 346 5.21 -19.39 14.59
N PHE A 347 5.31 -19.65 13.29
CA PHE A 347 4.52 -18.97 12.27
C PHE A 347 3.50 -19.94 11.69
N SER A 348 2.41 -19.42 11.14
CA SER A 348 1.44 -20.20 10.39
C SER A 348 1.02 -19.42 9.17
N PHE A 349 0.93 -20.09 8.04
CA PHE A 349 0.18 -19.58 6.91
C PHE A 349 -1.31 -19.58 7.30
N SER A 350 -2.01 -18.49 6.96
CA SER A 350 -3.44 -18.36 7.21
C SER A 350 -4.22 -18.45 5.90
N THR A 351 -3.97 -17.52 4.99
CA THR A 351 -4.70 -17.42 3.73
C THR A 351 -3.93 -16.60 2.71
N MET A 352 -4.31 -16.73 1.43
CA MET A 352 -3.83 -15.90 0.34
C MET A 352 -5.01 -15.19 -0.32
N VAL A 353 -5.07 -13.87 -0.17
CA VAL A 353 -6.05 -13.01 -0.85
C VAL A 353 -5.47 -12.59 -2.19
N ALA A 354 -6.26 -12.72 -3.24
CA ALA A 354 -5.90 -12.29 -4.59
C ALA A 354 -7.18 -12.10 -5.41
N ASP A 355 -7.09 -11.29 -6.47
CA ASP A 355 -8.14 -11.17 -7.46
C ASP A 355 -8.52 -12.53 -8.08
N ASN A 356 -9.62 -12.57 -8.83
CA ASN A 356 -10.11 -13.82 -9.44
C ASN A 356 -9.08 -14.50 -10.33
N LEU A 357 -8.33 -13.73 -11.12
CA LEU A 357 -7.42 -14.29 -12.12
C LEU A 357 -6.17 -14.87 -11.45
N ALA A 358 -5.56 -14.12 -10.54
CA ALA A 358 -4.41 -14.53 -9.76
C ALA A 358 -4.73 -15.70 -8.83
N ALA A 359 -5.89 -15.70 -8.16
CA ALA A 359 -6.32 -16.83 -7.33
C ALA A 359 -6.49 -18.11 -8.16
N HIS A 360 -7.12 -18.02 -9.34
CA HIS A 360 -7.26 -19.17 -10.24
C HIS A 360 -5.90 -19.66 -10.76
N LEU A 361 -5.00 -18.74 -11.10
CA LEU A 361 -3.65 -19.04 -11.58
C LEU A 361 -2.83 -19.81 -10.54
N ILE A 362 -2.84 -19.35 -9.29
CA ILE A 362 -2.14 -19.99 -8.17
C ILE A 362 -2.81 -21.32 -7.81
N GLY A 363 -4.14 -21.35 -7.78
CA GLY A 363 -4.92 -22.55 -7.45
C GLY A 363 -4.85 -23.66 -8.50
N GLY A 364 -4.35 -23.38 -9.71
CA GLY A 364 -4.33 -24.35 -10.81
C GLY A 364 -5.71 -24.58 -11.44
N LEU A 365 -6.57 -23.57 -11.38
CA LEU A 365 -7.91 -23.57 -11.93
C LEU A 365 -7.92 -22.95 -13.34
N GLN A 366 -9.03 -23.08 -14.08
CA GLN A 366 -9.15 -22.46 -15.39
C GLN A 366 -9.18 -20.93 -15.29
N LEU A 367 -8.52 -20.25 -16.22
CA LEU A 367 -8.48 -18.78 -16.30
C LEU A 367 -9.54 -18.21 -17.24
N ASN A 368 -10.25 -19.07 -17.98
CA ASN A 368 -11.38 -18.66 -18.81
C ASN A 368 -12.66 -18.64 -17.97
N PHE A 369 -13.18 -17.44 -17.73
CA PHE A 369 -14.42 -17.25 -16.98
C PHE A 369 -15.69 -17.31 -17.84
N ASN A 370 -15.53 -17.52 -19.15
CA ASN A 370 -16.62 -17.54 -20.13
C ASN A 370 -17.02 -18.96 -20.59
N SER A 371 -16.56 -20.00 -19.90
CA SER A 371 -16.89 -21.38 -20.23
C SER A 371 -16.69 -22.33 -19.05
N GLY A 372 -17.23 -23.55 -19.16
CA GLY A 372 -16.98 -24.63 -18.19
C GLY A 372 -17.34 -24.29 -16.75
N TYR A 373 -16.58 -24.84 -15.80
CA TYR A 373 -16.73 -24.62 -14.35
C TYR A 373 -15.82 -23.50 -13.87
N PHE A 374 -16.28 -22.26 -13.96
CA PHE A 374 -15.45 -21.06 -13.76
C PHE A 374 -15.35 -20.60 -12.30
N CYS A 375 -16.17 -21.13 -11.40
CA CYS A 375 -16.15 -20.73 -10.00
C CYS A 375 -15.15 -21.55 -9.18
N ARG A 376 -14.31 -20.89 -8.36
CA ARG A 376 -13.40 -21.56 -7.40
C ARG A 376 -14.09 -22.11 -6.14
N ARG A 377 -15.40 -21.86 -5.94
CA ARG A 377 -16.16 -22.30 -4.75
C ARG A 377 -17.23 -23.35 -5.02
N CYS A 378 -17.78 -23.38 -6.23
CA CYS A 378 -18.85 -24.32 -6.56
C CYS A 378 -18.67 -24.89 -7.98
N TYR A 379 -19.45 -25.92 -8.27
CA TYR A 379 -19.50 -26.58 -9.58
C TYR A 379 -20.58 -25.98 -10.48
N ILE A 380 -20.80 -24.66 -10.44
CA ILE A 380 -21.68 -24.00 -11.42
C ILE A 380 -21.00 -23.95 -12.78
N LYS A 381 -21.76 -24.27 -13.84
CA LYS A 381 -21.30 -24.11 -15.22
C LYS A 381 -21.60 -22.70 -15.72
N TYR A 382 -20.79 -22.22 -16.64
CA TYR A 382 -21.03 -20.92 -17.29
C TYR A 382 -22.41 -20.84 -17.97
N ALA A 383 -22.87 -21.94 -18.58
CA ALA A 383 -24.20 -22.03 -19.18
C ALA A 383 -25.34 -21.80 -18.17
N ASP A 384 -25.09 -22.09 -16.90
CA ASP A 384 -26.07 -22.08 -15.82
C ASP A 384 -25.96 -20.81 -14.95
N LYS A 385 -25.05 -19.87 -15.28
CA LYS A 385 -24.71 -18.71 -14.44
C LYS A 385 -25.88 -17.75 -14.15
N ASN A 386 -26.90 -17.76 -15.02
CA ASN A 386 -28.07 -16.89 -14.92
C ASN A 386 -29.28 -17.59 -14.28
N LEU A 387 -29.13 -18.84 -13.83
CA LEU A 387 -30.22 -19.54 -13.16
C LEU A 387 -30.58 -18.81 -11.85
N PRO A 388 -31.89 -18.69 -11.51
CA PRO A 388 -32.30 -18.12 -10.23
C PRO A 388 -31.65 -18.87 -9.06
N ILE A 389 -31.29 -18.15 -7.99
CA ILE A 389 -30.56 -18.70 -6.81
C ILE A 389 -31.22 -19.97 -6.25
N LEU A 390 -32.56 -20.02 -6.25
CA LEU A 390 -33.35 -21.17 -5.79
C LEU A 390 -33.19 -22.42 -6.68
N MET A 391 -32.88 -22.24 -7.96
CA MET A 391 -32.62 -23.29 -8.94
C MET A 391 -31.11 -23.58 -9.10
N SER A 392 -30.25 -22.66 -8.67
CA SER A 392 -28.80 -22.73 -8.82
C SER A 392 -28.08 -23.19 -7.54
N LYS A 393 -28.64 -24.18 -6.81
CA LYS A 393 -27.88 -24.87 -5.75
C LYS A 393 -26.80 -25.74 -6.40
N ALA A 394 -25.75 -25.10 -6.90
CA ALA A 394 -24.54 -25.78 -7.33
C ALA A 394 -23.83 -26.34 -6.10
N ASP A 395 -23.39 -27.58 -6.20
CA ASP A 395 -22.60 -28.21 -5.15
C ASP A 395 -21.32 -27.40 -4.91
N THR A 396 -20.98 -27.21 -3.64
CA THR A 396 -19.75 -26.56 -3.22
C THR A 396 -18.56 -27.48 -3.48
N ARG A 397 -17.45 -26.91 -3.93
CA ARG A 397 -16.19 -27.65 -4.07
C ARG A 397 -15.70 -28.06 -2.68
N THR A 398 -15.25 -29.30 -2.55
CA THR A 398 -14.58 -29.79 -1.34
C THR A 398 -13.11 -30.07 -1.64
N SER A 399 -12.25 -30.04 -0.62
CA SER A 399 -10.84 -30.41 -0.80
C SER A 399 -10.68 -31.84 -1.28
N THR A 400 -11.49 -32.77 -0.72
CA THR A 400 -11.48 -34.17 -1.11
C THR A 400 -11.84 -34.39 -2.58
N ASP A 401 -12.84 -33.67 -3.10
CA ASP A 401 -13.21 -33.80 -4.51
C ASP A 401 -12.18 -33.15 -5.42
N HIS A 402 -11.64 -32.00 -5.01
CA HIS A 402 -10.54 -31.34 -5.72
C HIS A 402 -9.34 -32.28 -5.91
N ASP A 403 -8.90 -32.95 -4.85
CA ASP A 403 -7.76 -33.88 -4.90
C ASP A 403 -8.04 -35.08 -5.81
N LYS A 404 -9.24 -35.66 -5.75
CA LYS A 404 -9.67 -36.74 -6.67
C LYS A 404 -9.65 -36.29 -8.14
N PHE A 405 -10.08 -35.06 -8.42
CA PHE A 405 -10.05 -34.54 -9.79
C PHE A 405 -8.62 -34.27 -10.27
N ILE A 406 -7.74 -33.79 -9.39
CA ILE A 406 -6.32 -33.66 -9.69
C ILE A 406 -5.70 -35.03 -10.02
N GLU A 407 -5.98 -36.07 -9.24
CA GLU A 407 -5.48 -37.43 -9.51
C GLU A 407 -5.95 -37.95 -10.87
N LYS A 408 -7.25 -37.81 -11.18
CA LYS A 408 -7.81 -38.20 -12.49
C LYS A 408 -7.16 -37.43 -13.64
N MET A 409 -6.94 -36.13 -13.47
CA MET A 409 -6.31 -35.28 -14.48
C MET A 409 -4.85 -35.69 -14.72
N ILE A 410 -4.11 -36.09 -13.68
CA ILE A 410 -2.73 -36.59 -13.82
C ILE A 410 -2.72 -37.92 -14.57
N GLN A 411 -3.71 -38.79 -14.32
CA GLN A 411 -3.85 -40.06 -15.03
C GLN A 411 -4.26 -39.86 -16.50
N ASN A 412 -5.11 -38.87 -16.80
CA ASN A 412 -5.61 -38.56 -18.14
C ASN A 412 -5.44 -37.07 -18.50
N PRO A 413 -4.22 -36.61 -18.85
CA PRO A 413 -3.95 -35.19 -19.10
C PRO A 413 -4.76 -34.57 -20.26
N TYR A 414 -5.22 -35.39 -21.21
CA TYR A 414 -5.99 -34.95 -22.37
C TYR A 414 -7.45 -34.54 -22.04
N GLU A 415 -7.95 -34.84 -20.84
CA GLU A 415 -9.30 -34.48 -20.39
C GLU A 415 -9.35 -33.12 -19.65
N SER A 416 -8.25 -32.36 -19.66
CA SER A 416 -8.16 -31.04 -19.04
C SER A 416 -8.88 -29.97 -19.88
N PRO A 417 -9.69 -29.06 -19.28
CA PRO A 417 -9.92 -28.89 -17.84
C PRO A 417 -11.00 -29.82 -17.25
N LEU A 418 -10.63 -30.60 -16.23
CA LEU A 418 -11.56 -31.46 -15.50
C LEU A 418 -12.21 -30.68 -14.35
N MET A 419 -13.53 -30.49 -14.41
CA MET A 419 -14.27 -29.70 -13.40
C MET A 419 -13.66 -28.30 -13.17
N GLY A 420 -13.12 -27.67 -14.22
CA GLY A 420 -12.49 -26.35 -14.15
C GLY A 420 -11.10 -26.34 -13.50
N ILE A 421 -10.48 -27.50 -13.28
CA ILE A 421 -9.11 -27.65 -12.81
C ILE A 421 -8.22 -27.92 -14.03
N THR A 422 -7.10 -27.19 -14.12
CA THR A 422 -6.18 -27.27 -15.26
C THR A 422 -4.84 -27.90 -14.90
N ARG A 423 -4.40 -27.76 -13.64
CA ARG A 423 -3.11 -28.23 -13.14
C ARG A 423 -3.13 -28.32 -11.62
N LYS A 424 -2.08 -28.92 -11.04
CA LYS A 424 -1.80 -28.77 -9.61
C LYS A 424 -1.46 -27.32 -9.28
N SER A 425 -1.83 -26.89 -8.07
CA SER A 425 -1.49 -25.57 -7.57
C SER A 425 0.03 -25.37 -7.49
N THR A 426 0.49 -24.16 -7.78
CA THR A 426 1.90 -23.78 -7.64
C THR A 426 2.32 -23.70 -6.16
N PHE A 427 1.36 -23.59 -5.23
CA PHE A 427 1.57 -23.54 -3.79
C PHE A 427 1.32 -24.90 -3.11
N GLU A 428 1.24 -26.01 -3.86
CA GLU A 428 0.92 -27.34 -3.31
C GLU A 428 1.86 -27.82 -2.18
N GLN A 429 3.09 -27.30 -2.15
CA GLN A 429 4.10 -27.65 -1.14
C GLN A 429 4.06 -26.76 0.11
N LEU A 430 3.29 -25.67 0.10
CA LEU A 430 3.15 -24.81 1.28
C LEU A 430 2.28 -25.51 2.32
N ILE A 431 2.83 -25.70 3.51
CA ILE A 431 2.13 -26.35 4.62
C ILE A 431 0.90 -25.50 5.01
N GLY A 432 -0.25 -26.18 5.10
CA GLY A 432 -1.55 -25.55 5.40
C GLY A 432 -2.23 -24.90 4.20
N PHE A 433 -1.63 -24.94 3.00
CA PHE A 433 -2.26 -24.43 1.78
C PHE A 433 -3.10 -25.49 1.08
N HIS A 434 -4.35 -25.14 0.77
CA HIS A 434 -5.18 -25.90 -0.14
C HIS A 434 -6.01 -24.95 -1.01
N PRO A 435 -6.06 -25.07 -2.36
CA PRO A 435 -6.73 -24.08 -3.22
C PRO A 435 -8.18 -23.78 -2.86
N ILE A 436 -8.93 -24.78 -2.38
CA ILE A 436 -10.33 -24.63 -1.98
C ILE A 436 -10.50 -23.90 -0.63
N MET A 437 -9.53 -24.03 0.28
CA MET A 437 -9.64 -23.50 1.65
C MET A 437 -8.86 -22.20 1.86
N SER A 438 -7.78 -22.01 1.10
CA SER A 438 -6.77 -20.98 1.34
C SER A 438 -6.85 -19.81 0.36
N LEU A 439 -7.82 -19.80 -0.56
CA LEU A 439 -8.05 -18.75 -1.56
C LEU A 439 -9.47 -18.16 -1.40
N PRO A 440 -9.73 -17.34 -0.36
CA PRO A 440 -11.02 -16.70 -0.12
C PRO A 440 -11.34 -15.67 -1.21
N GLY A 441 -12.60 -15.21 -1.23
CA GLY A 441 -12.99 -14.09 -2.10
C GLY A 441 -12.22 -12.83 -1.68
N ASP A 442 -11.87 -11.99 -2.64
CA ASP A 442 -11.28 -10.70 -2.33
C ASP A 442 -12.43 -9.73 -2.07
N LEU A 443 -12.62 -9.31 -0.82
CA LEU A 443 -13.73 -8.44 -0.47
C LEU A 443 -13.66 -7.09 -1.20
N MET A 444 -12.46 -6.57 -1.42
CA MET A 444 -12.27 -5.30 -2.11
C MET A 444 -12.63 -5.47 -3.59
N HIS A 445 -12.02 -6.43 -4.27
CA HIS A 445 -12.24 -6.61 -5.71
C HIS A 445 -13.63 -7.21 -6.03
N ASP A 446 -14.05 -8.26 -5.32
CA ASP A 446 -15.29 -8.98 -5.63
C ASP A 446 -16.54 -8.22 -5.15
N PHE A 447 -16.49 -7.57 -3.98
CA PHE A 447 -17.66 -6.89 -3.39
C PHE A 447 -17.61 -5.37 -3.57
N ILE A 448 -16.58 -4.68 -3.09
CA ILE A 448 -16.53 -3.21 -3.06
C ILE A 448 -16.39 -2.63 -4.48
N GLU A 449 -15.50 -3.18 -5.29
CA GLU A 449 -15.28 -2.76 -6.68
C GLU A 449 -16.23 -3.48 -7.66
N GLY A 450 -16.61 -4.72 -7.36
CA GLY A 450 -17.46 -5.55 -8.21
C GLY A 450 -18.97 -5.30 -8.01
N ILE A 451 -19.54 -5.89 -6.96
CA ILE A 451 -21.00 -5.95 -6.76
C ILE A 451 -21.59 -4.61 -6.30
N CYS A 452 -20.93 -3.93 -5.36
CA CYS A 452 -21.45 -2.73 -4.71
C CYS A 452 -21.81 -1.63 -5.73
N PRO A 453 -20.96 -1.29 -6.72
CA PRO A 453 -21.29 -0.25 -7.69
C PRO A 453 -22.49 -0.62 -8.56
N LEU A 454 -22.66 -1.90 -8.90
CA LEU A 454 -23.80 -2.40 -9.68
C LEU A 454 -25.11 -2.25 -8.90
N VAL A 455 -25.10 -2.64 -7.62
CA VAL A 455 -26.26 -2.53 -6.74
C VAL A 455 -26.60 -1.06 -6.49
N MET A 456 -25.60 -0.23 -6.18
CA MET A 456 -25.79 1.21 -5.98
C MET A 456 -26.35 1.88 -7.24
N MET A 457 -25.83 1.54 -8.42
CA MET A 457 -26.36 2.02 -9.69
C MET A 457 -27.82 1.60 -9.92
N ALA A 458 -28.18 0.35 -9.61
CA ALA A 458 -29.55 -0.12 -9.73
C ALA A 458 -30.50 0.62 -8.78
N ILE A 459 -30.09 0.83 -7.52
CA ILE A 459 -30.84 1.60 -6.53
C ILE A 459 -31.02 3.05 -6.99
N LEU A 460 -29.95 3.71 -7.44
CA LEU A 460 -30.01 5.10 -7.91
C LEU A 460 -30.91 5.24 -9.15
N LYS A 461 -30.84 4.29 -10.09
CA LYS A 461 -31.75 4.25 -11.25
C LYS A 461 -33.20 4.10 -10.83
N GLN A 462 -33.50 3.24 -9.85
CA GLN A 462 -34.86 3.04 -9.35
C GLN A 462 -35.35 4.25 -8.56
N ALA A 463 -34.51 4.85 -7.71
CA ALA A 463 -34.85 6.05 -6.96
C ALA A 463 -35.09 7.25 -7.90
N SER A 464 -34.31 7.36 -8.97
CA SER A 464 -34.51 8.35 -10.02
C SER A 464 -35.82 8.12 -10.80
N SER A 465 -36.15 6.87 -11.15
CA SER A 465 -37.41 6.56 -11.85
C SER A 465 -38.64 6.83 -10.97
N MET A 466 -38.51 6.64 -9.66
CA MET A 466 -39.51 7.01 -8.65
C MET A 466 -39.50 8.51 -8.30
N ARG A 467 -38.61 9.31 -8.90
CA ARG A 467 -38.41 10.75 -8.63
C ARG A 467 -38.07 11.07 -7.17
N LEU A 468 -37.44 10.14 -6.46
CA LEU A 468 -36.96 10.33 -5.08
C LEU A 468 -35.61 11.07 -5.02
N VAL A 469 -34.86 11.03 -6.12
CA VAL A 469 -33.58 11.74 -6.29
C VAL A 469 -33.52 12.36 -7.68
N THR A 470 -33.05 13.60 -7.76
CA THR A 470 -32.69 14.30 -8.99
C THR A 470 -31.17 14.39 -9.06
N TYR A 471 -30.58 14.20 -10.24
CA TYR A 471 -29.17 14.52 -10.44
C TYR A 471 -29.00 16.02 -10.25
N GLY A 472 -28.43 16.44 -9.12
CA GLY A 472 -27.97 17.81 -8.94
C GLY A 472 -26.79 18.04 -9.88
N GLU A 473 -26.80 19.15 -10.60
CA GLU A 473 -25.63 19.62 -11.34
C GLU A 473 -24.51 19.88 -10.30
N ILE A 474 -23.41 19.13 -10.41
CA ILE A 474 -22.16 19.34 -9.65
C ILE A 474 -21.28 20.31 -10.41
#